data_AF-A0A8T0I889-F1
#
_entry.id   AF-A0A8T0I889-F1
#
_cell.length_a   1.000
_cell.length_b   1.000
_cell.length_c   1.000
_cell.angle_alpha   90.00
_cell.angle_beta   90.00
_cell.angle_gamma   90.00
#
_symmetry.space_group_name_H-M   'P 1'
#
loop_
_entity.id
_entity.type
_entity.pdbx_description
1 polymer ?
#
loop_
_entity_poly.entity_id
_entity_poly.type
_entity_poly.pdbx_seq_one_letter_code
_entity_poly.pdbx_strand_id
1 'polypeptide(L)'
;MSSAAAAMDFTGVDFTVAGQYNAMLEPDFHAKKILVAVNEEDRQDEGIQKYYRVQDARQQPSSSKDEIRRRGQSRPAVRRPASAPMRPVDVANGKFPFCLVWVPLPIVAWLVPFVGHVGICREDGVILDFAGNINIDNLAFGSTAKFVRLDREKCCFPHPRHGHTCEIAEKHTIAGMAYSWDDAVSRSVQVFGKKSYNFFTCNCHSFVANCMNRMAYGGSTNWNLVDVLLMALVKGEFVNFEGFLRAYIPFLVIMNIGLYIAGWAFFFFWAGFAALLLGWFTYGTYAFGGYIDC
;
A
#
# COMPACT_ATOMS: atom_id res chain seq x y z
N MET A 1 -18.94 14.20 45.25
CA MET A 1 -18.46 14.15 43.86
C MET A 1 -18.86 12.80 43.29
N SER A 2 -19.94 12.75 42.49
CA SER A 2 -20.41 11.54 41.81
C SER A 2 -20.56 11.87 40.33
N SER A 3 -19.87 11.11 39.50
CA SER A 3 -19.81 11.26 38.04
C SER A 3 -20.98 10.48 37.44
N ALA A 4 -21.96 11.18 36.86
CA ALA A 4 -23.04 10.56 36.11
C ALA A 4 -22.55 10.22 34.69
N ALA A 5 -22.46 8.94 34.38
CA ALA A 5 -22.31 8.45 33.02
C ALA A 5 -23.61 8.73 32.25
N ALA A 6 -23.54 9.48 31.16
CA ALA A 6 -24.65 9.64 30.24
C ALA A 6 -24.86 8.31 29.49
N ALA A 7 -25.90 7.56 29.88
CA ALA A 7 -26.39 6.45 29.08
C ALA A 7 -26.98 7.01 27.77
N MET A 8 -26.56 6.48 26.62
CA MET A 8 -27.23 6.77 25.35
C MET A 8 -28.64 6.18 25.42
N ASP A 9 -29.64 7.05 25.31
CA ASP A 9 -31.05 6.69 25.26
C ASP A 9 -31.38 6.17 23.86
N PHE A 10 -31.75 4.89 23.77
CA PHE A 10 -32.17 4.23 22.53
C PHE A 10 -33.70 4.09 22.44
N THR A 11 -34.46 4.80 23.28
CA THR A 11 -35.92 4.79 23.20
C THR A 11 -36.38 5.40 21.86
N GLY A 12 -36.89 4.55 20.97
CA GLY A 12 -37.44 4.95 19.67
C GLY A 12 -36.71 4.44 18.43
N VAL A 13 -35.58 3.74 18.57
CA VAL A 13 -34.90 3.12 17.41
C VAL A 13 -35.51 1.74 17.13
N ASP A 14 -36.20 1.60 16.00
CA ASP A 14 -36.75 0.33 15.53
C ASP A 14 -35.66 -0.51 14.85
N PHE A 15 -35.15 -1.51 15.57
CA PHE A 15 -34.12 -2.44 15.08
C PHE A 15 -34.67 -3.58 14.22
N THR A 16 -35.97 -3.60 13.92
CA THR A 16 -36.52 -4.59 12.99
C THR A 16 -36.03 -4.35 11.57
N VAL A 17 -36.05 -5.41 10.74
CA VAL A 17 -35.70 -5.32 9.32
C VAL A 17 -36.52 -4.23 8.61
N ALA A 18 -37.80 -4.07 8.97
CA ALA A 18 -38.66 -3.01 8.44
C ALA A 18 -38.24 -1.61 8.89
N GLY A 19 -37.84 -1.43 10.17
CA GLY A 19 -37.28 -0.18 10.68
C GLY A 19 -35.97 0.21 9.97
N GLN A 20 -35.11 -0.77 9.66
CA GLN A 20 -33.89 -0.55 8.88
C GLN A 20 -34.18 -0.17 7.42
N TYR A 21 -35.17 -0.78 6.78
CA TYR A 21 -35.59 -0.40 5.42
C TYR A 21 -36.19 1.01 5.38
N ASN A 22 -37.01 1.39 6.36
CA ASN A 22 -37.57 2.73 6.45
C ASN A 22 -36.49 3.80 6.70
N ALA A 23 -35.48 3.51 7.51
CA ALA A 23 -34.32 4.39 7.70
C ALA A 23 -33.47 4.56 6.42
N MET A 24 -33.39 3.54 5.57
CA MET A 24 -32.74 3.65 4.25
C MET A 24 -33.53 4.51 3.25
N LEU A 25 -34.85 4.54 3.37
CA LEU A 25 -35.74 5.32 2.51
C LEU A 25 -35.85 6.80 2.93
N GLU A 26 -35.28 7.18 4.08
CA GLU A 26 -35.25 8.59 4.47
C GLU A 26 -34.36 9.41 3.53
N PRO A 27 -34.87 10.55 3.02
CA PRO A 27 -34.12 11.41 2.10
C PRO A 27 -32.82 11.94 2.73
N ASP A 28 -32.79 12.15 4.05
CA ASP A 28 -31.60 12.58 4.80
C ASP A 28 -30.50 11.51 4.86
N PHE A 29 -30.87 10.22 4.90
CA PHE A 29 -29.90 9.12 4.84
C PHE A 29 -29.23 9.06 3.47
N HIS A 30 -30.01 9.19 2.39
CA HIS A 30 -29.47 9.27 1.03
C HIS A 30 -28.58 10.50 0.82
N ALA A 31 -29.00 11.68 1.29
CA ALA A 31 -28.19 12.90 1.20
C ALA A 31 -26.86 12.77 1.97
N LYS A 32 -26.89 12.21 3.19
CA LYS A 32 -25.66 11.92 3.95
C LYS A 32 -24.76 10.92 3.23
N LYS A 33 -25.31 9.86 2.63
CA LYS A 33 -24.53 8.89 1.87
C LYS A 33 -23.88 9.51 0.63
N ILE A 34 -24.60 10.38 -0.08
CA ILE A 34 -24.06 11.14 -1.22
C ILE A 34 -22.95 12.08 -0.76
N LEU A 35 -23.15 12.85 0.32
CA LEU A 35 -22.12 13.75 0.85
C LEU A 35 -20.86 13.01 1.30
N VAL A 36 -21.00 11.84 1.92
CA VAL A 36 -19.86 10.99 2.29
C VAL A 36 -19.13 10.49 1.04
N ALA A 37 -19.87 10.02 0.03
CA ALA A 37 -19.27 9.55 -1.23
C ALA A 37 -18.52 10.67 -1.98
N VAL A 38 -19.11 11.88 -2.07
CA VAL A 38 -18.48 13.05 -2.69
C VAL A 38 -17.20 13.44 -1.93
N ASN A 39 -17.25 13.48 -0.60
CA ASN A 39 -16.06 13.79 0.21
C ASN A 39 -14.95 12.72 0.07
N GLU A 40 -15.30 11.45 -0.17
CA GLU A 40 -14.32 10.40 -0.44
C GLU A 40 -13.67 10.56 -1.82
N GLU A 41 -14.45 10.87 -2.86
CA GLU A 41 -13.95 11.16 -4.21
C GLU A 41 -13.01 12.37 -4.22
N ASP A 42 -13.39 13.47 -3.55
CA ASP A 42 -12.55 14.67 -3.44
C ASP A 42 -11.19 14.36 -2.80
N ARG A 43 -11.18 13.59 -1.71
CA ARG A 43 -9.93 13.19 -1.01
C ARG A 43 -9.04 12.30 -1.88
N GLN A 44 -9.65 11.43 -2.68
CA GLN A 44 -8.96 10.57 -3.63
C GLN A 44 -8.29 11.40 -4.74
N ASP A 45 -9.04 12.33 -5.34
CA ASP A 45 -8.55 13.23 -6.37
C ASP A 45 -7.43 14.14 -5.87
N GLU A 46 -7.53 14.66 -4.64
CA GLU A 46 -6.44 15.42 -4.01
C GLU A 46 -5.14 14.61 -3.92
N GLY A 47 -5.22 13.32 -3.57
CA GLY A 47 -4.06 12.42 -3.50
C GLY A 47 -3.39 12.23 -4.86
N ILE A 48 -4.20 12.01 -5.90
CA ILE A 48 -3.72 11.87 -7.29
C ILE A 48 -3.10 13.19 -7.79
N GLN A 49 -3.77 14.32 -7.57
CA GLN A 49 -3.27 15.63 -7.97
C GLN A 49 -1.97 15.98 -7.25
N LYS A 50 -1.87 15.67 -5.95
CA LYS A 50 -0.64 15.83 -5.18
C LYS A 50 0.50 15.00 -5.77
N TYR A 51 0.23 13.77 -6.21
CA TYR A 51 1.21 12.92 -6.88
C TYR A 51 1.76 13.59 -8.16
N TYR A 52 0.88 14.01 -9.07
CA TYR A 52 1.31 14.68 -10.30
C TYR A 52 2.01 16.00 -10.04
N ARG A 53 1.56 16.80 -9.08
CA ARG A 53 2.23 18.04 -8.68
C ARG A 53 3.67 17.79 -8.22
N VAL A 54 3.90 16.76 -7.40
CA VAL A 54 5.24 16.38 -6.93
C VAL A 54 6.09 15.85 -8.08
N GLN A 55 5.50 15.13 -9.03
CA GLN A 55 6.18 14.64 -10.22
C GLN A 55 6.59 15.78 -11.16
N ASP A 56 5.68 16.72 -11.44
CA ASP A 56 5.89 17.85 -12.35
C ASP A 56 6.86 18.87 -11.78
N ALA A 57 6.76 19.21 -10.49
CA ALA A 57 7.71 20.08 -9.80
C ALA A 57 9.15 19.56 -9.87
N ARG A 58 9.33 18.24 -9.99
CA ARG A 58 10.65 17.62 -10.16
C ARG A 58 11.11 17.56 -11.62
N GLN A 59 10.20 17.70 -12.59
CA GLN A 59 10.55 17.75 -14.01
C GLN A 59 10.87 19.17 -14.51
N GLN A 60 10.51 20.23 -13.77
CA GLN A 60 10.87 21.61 -14.12
C GLN A 60 12.40 21.84 -14.01
N PRO A 61 13.09 22.24 -15.09
CA PRO A 61 14.46 22.71 -15.01
C PRO A 61 14.52 24.04 -14.26
N SER A 62 15.53 24.22 -13.41
CA SER A 62 15.79 25.48 -12.72
C SER A 62 15.97 26.61 -13.72
N SER A 63 15.05 27.58 -13.73
CA SER A 63 15.14 28.80 -14.52
C SER A 63 16.32 29.68 -14.05
N SER A 64 17.54 29.36 -14.48
CA SER A 64 18.65 30.30 -14.53
C SER A 64 19.06 30.51 -15.98
N LYS A 65 19.26 31.78 -16.37
CA LYS A 65 19.73 32.21 -17.70
C LYS A 65 21.02 31.51 -18.14
N ASP A 66 21.74 30.85 -17.24
CA ASP A 66 22.92 30.04 -17.51
C ASP A 66 22.64 28.75 -18.31
N GLU A 67 21.40 28.24 -18.30
CA GLU A 67 21.02 27.00 -19.01
C GLU A 67 20.77 27.22 -20.50
N ILE A 68 20.33 28.44 -20.89
CA ILE A 68 20.11 28.81 -22.29
C ILE A 68 21.45 28.78 -23.06
N ARG A 69 22.56 29.13 -22.42
CA ARG A 69 23.90 29.05 -23.03
C ARG A 69 24.39 27.61 -23.20
N ARG A 70 23.89 26.66 -22.41
CA ARG A 70 24.17 25.22 -22.57
C ARG A 70 23.26 24.55 -23.61
N ARG A 71 22.18 25.21 -24.05
CA ARG A 71 21.17 24.69 -24.98
C ARG A 71 21.66 24.48 -26.42
N GLY A 72 22.86 24.96 -26.77
CA GLY A 72 23.53 24.67 -28.04
C GLY A 72 24.12 23.25 -28.14
N GLN A 73 24.15 22.49 -27.04
CA GLN A 73 24.49 21.08 -27.03
C GLN A 73 23.40 20.31 -26.31
N SER A 74 22.39 19.89 -27.07
CA SER A 74 21.38 18.95 -26.60
C SER A 74 22.05 17.62 -26.24
N ARG A 75 22.41 17.45 -24.96
CA ARG A 75 22.58 16.10 -24.41
C ARG A 75 21.19 15.46 -24.42
N PRO A 76 20.99 14.34 -25.11
CA PRO A 76 19.72 13.61 -25.03
C PRO A 76 19.48 13.25 -23.56
N ALA A 77 18.21 13.18 -23.14
CA ALA A 77 17.84 12.64 -21.83
C ALA A 77 18.46 11.24 -21.71
N VAL A 78 19.58 11.15 -21.00
CA VAL A 78 20.31 9.89 -20.83
C VAL A 78 19.43 9.03 -19.95
N ARG A 79 18.70 8.09 -20.56
CA ARG A 79 18.21 6.89 -19.88
C ARG A 79 19.41 6.36 -19.09
N ARG A 80 19.33 6.38 -17.76
CA ARG A 80 20.41 5.81 -16.93
C ARG A 80 20.66 4.40 -17.46
N PRO A 81 21.91 4.05 -17.84
CA PRO A 81 22.19 2.71 -18.32
C PRO A 81 21.77 1.73 -17.23
N ALA A 82 21.28 0.54 -17.62
CA ALA A 82 20.85 -0.50 -16.68
C ALA A 82 21.96 -0.86 -15.66
N SER A 83 23.22 -0.55 -15.99
CA SER A 83 24.42 -0.74 -15.17
C SER A 83 24.80 0.43 -14.25
N ALA A 84 24.02 1.51 -14.18
CA ALA A 84 24.31 2.60 -13.24
C ALA A 84 24.11 2.11 -11.78
N PRO A 85 25.07 2.34 -10.87
CA PRO A 85 24.97 1.84 -9.50
C PRO A 85 23.68 2.35 -8.84
N MET A 86 22.93 1.42 -8.25
CA MET A 86 21.68 1.75 -7.57
C MET A 86 21.94 2.73 -6.43
N ARG A 87 21.12 3.78 -6.35
CA ARG A 87 21.19 4.75 -5.24
C ARG A 87 21.11 4.00 -3.89
N PRO A 88 21.97 4.34 -2.92
CA PRO A 88 21.90 3.76 -1.59
C PRO A 88 20.58 4.15 -0.91
N VAL A 89 20.15 3.32 0.03
CA VAL A 89 19.02 3.64 0.92
C VAL A 89 19.46 4.75 1.86
N ASP A 90 18.65 5.79 1.98
CA ASP A 90 18.86 6.91 2.88
C ASP A 90 17.77 6.89 3.94
N VAL A 91 18.06 6.17 5.03
CA VAL A 91 17.14 5.99 6.16
C VAL A 91 16.83 7.33 6.84
N ALA A 92 17.82 8.24 6.93
CA ALA A 92 17.67 9.50 7.64
C ALA A 92 16.63 10.41 6.97
N ASN A 93 16.61 10.42 5.64
CA ASN A 93 15.64 11.19 4.86
C ASN A 93 14.41 10.38 4.43
N GLY A 94 14.27 9.14 4.92
CA GLY A 94 13.14 8.26 4.59
C GLY A 94 13.06 7.90 3.11
N LYS A 95 14.20 7.81 2.41
CA LYS A 95 14.25 7.48 0.98
C LYS A 95 14.77 6.05 0.76
N PHE A 96 13.95 5.23 0.13
CA PHE A 96 14.22 3.82 -0.09
C PHE A 96 14.14 3.46 -1.58
N PRO A 97 15.11 3.84 -2.43
CA PRO A 97 15.06 3.60 -3.88
C PRO A 97 14.82 2.13 -4.21
N PHE A 98 13.81 1.84 -5.06
CA PHE A 98 13.46 0.47 -5.50
C PHE A 98 13.11 -0.47 -4.36
N CYS A 99 12.53 0.04 -3.29
CA CYS A 99 12.17 -0.80 -2.14
C CYS A 99 10.66 -1.01 -2.03
N LEU A 100 10.29 -2.18 -1.54
CA LEU A 100 9.03 -2.37 -0.83
C LEU A 100 9.29 -2.01 0.62
N VAL A 101 8.41 -1.22 1.23
CA VAL A 101 8.51 -0.81 2.63
C VAL A 101 7.32 -1.33 3.41
N TRP A 102 7.52 -1.60 4.70
CA TRP A 102 6.51 -2.15 5.59
C TRP A 102 6.56 -1.50 6.97
N VAL A 103 5.40 -1.26 7.56
CA VAL A 103 5.22 -0.75 8.92
C VAL A 103 4.16 -1.58 9.66
N PRO A 104 4.39 -1.95 10.93
CA PRO A 104 3.37 -2.64 11.72
C PRO A 104 2.16 -1.71 11.92
N LEU A 105 0.95 -2.21 11.68
CA LEU A 105 -0.27 -1.43 11.89
C LEU A 105 -0.50 -1.21 13.40
N PRO A 106 -0.70 0.03 13.87
CA PRO A 106 -1.00 0.29 15.27
C PRO A 106 -2.18 -0.54 15.77
N ILE A 107 -2.09 -1.05 16.99
CA ILE A 107 -3.10 -1.90 17.66
C ILE A 107 -3.26 -3.28 17.01
N VAL A 108 -3.48 -3.35 15.68
CA VAL A 108 -3.65 -4.61 14.95
C VAL A 108 -2.41 -5.48 15.02
N ALA A 109 -1.22 -4.90 14.81
CA ALA A 109 0.04 -5.63 14.90
C ALA A 109 0.35 -6.11 16.32
N TRP A 110 -0.28 -5.52 17.35
CA TRP A 110 -0.11 -5.98 18.72
C TRP A 110 -0.85 -7.29 18.97
N LEU A 111 -1.89 -7.59 18.19
CA LEU A 111 -2.58 -8.88 18.23
C LEU A 111 -1.99 -9.84 17.21
N VAL A 112 -1.61 -9.34 16.04
CA VAL A 112 -1.16 -10.15 14.90
C VAL A 112 0.07 -9.49 14.26
N PRO A 113 1.30 -9.82 14.70
CA PRO A 113 2.51 -9.04 14.42
C PRO A 113 2.98 -9.12 12.97
N PHE A 114 2.43 -10.05 12.19
CA PHE A 114 2.66 -10.14 10.74
C PHE A 114 1.74 -9.23 9.92
N VAL A 115 0.65 -8.71 10.51
CA VAL A 115 -0.24 -7.76 9.84
C VAL A 115 0.37 -6.36 9.93
N GLY A 116 0.55 -5.75 8.78
CA GLY A 116 1.06 -4.39 8.69
C GLY A 116 0.64 -3.73 7.39
N HIS A 117 1.18 -2.54 7.17
CA HIS A 117 0.90 -1.73 6.01
C HIS A 117 2.13 -1.68 5.11
N VAL A 118 1.92 -1.80 3.80
CA VAL A 118 2.97 -1.84 2.81
C VAL A 118 2.93 -0.63 1.89
N GLY A 119 4.09 -0.24 1.38
CA GLY A 119 4.22 0.73 0.31
C GLY A 119 5.27 0.28 -0.69
N ILE A 120 5.26 0.90 -1.87
CA ILE A 120 6.29 0.73 -2.89
C ILE A 120 7.00 2.06 -3.11
N CYS A 121 8.30 2.00 -3.33
CA CYS A 121 9.11 3.18 -3.52
C CYS A 121 9.49 3.36 -4.97
N ARG A 122 9.50 4.60 -5.43
CA ARG A 122 10.00 5.00 -6.75
C ARG A 122 11.51 4.86 -6.88
N GLU A 123 12.02 5.17 -8.05
CA GLU A 123 13.44 5.15 -8.30
C GLU A 123 14.27 6.13 -7.46
N ASP A 124 13.63 7.19 -7.00
CA ASP A 124 14.19 8.23 -6.14
C ASP A 124 13.99 7.96 -4.65
N GLY A 125 13.36 6.84 -4.31
CA GLY A 125 13.10 6.42 -2.95
C GLY A 125 11.92 7.11 -2.29
N VAL A 126 11.14 7.93 -3.02
CA VAL A 126 9.84 8.40 -2.54
C VAL A 126 8.94 7.20 -2.30
N ILE A 127 8.38 7.11 -1.10
CA ILE A 127 7.44 6.07 -0.70
C ILE A 127 6.04 6.43 -1.22
N LEU A 128 5.33 5.44 -1.73
CA LEU A 128 3.91 5.52 -2.05
C LEU A 128 3.16 4.36 -1.41
N ASP A 129 2.00 4.66 -0.85
CA ASP A 129 1.08 3.66 -0.33
C ASP A 129 -0.38 4.01 -0.62
N PHE A 130 -1.26 3.07 -0.31
CA PHE A 130 -2.71 3.23 -0.47
C PHE A 130 -3.42 2.92 0.85
N ALA A 131 -4.08 3.92 1.43
CA ALA A 131 -4.79 3.83 2.72
C ALA A 131 -6.14 4.58 2.70
N GLY A 132 -6.88 4.46 1.60
CA GLY A 132 -8.08 5.28 1.30
C GLY A 132 -7.81 6.28 0.19
N ASN A 133 -6.66 6.94 0.27
CA ASN A 133 -6.06 7.76 -0.76
C ASN A 133 -4.61 7.30 -1.00
N ILE A 134 -3.97 7.87 -2.03
CA ILE A 134 -2.56 7.66 -2.29
C ILE A 134 -1.74 8.60 -1.40
N ASN A 135 -0.96 8.05 -0.46
CA ASN A 135 0.02 8.84 0.28
C ASN A 135 1.37 8.82 -0.40
N ILE A 136 2.11 9.92 -0.20
CA ILE A 136 3.38 10.20 -0.84
C ILE A 136 4.38 10.61 0.25
N ASP A 137 5.63 10.20 0.08
CA ASP A 137 6.79 10.42 0.95
C ASP A 137 6.79 9.62 2.25
N ASN A 138 5.67 9.56 2.98
CA ASN A 138 5.56 8.82 4.24
C ASN A 138 4.46 7.77 4.16
N LEU A 139 4.66 6.65 4.88
CA LEU A 139 3.57 5.68 5.06
C LEU A 139 2.49 6.27 5.96
N ALA A 140 1.23 5.92 5.68
CA ALA A 140 0.06 6.38 6.42
C ALA A 140 0.12 6.10 7.93
N PHE A 141 0.82 5.03 8.32
CA PHE A 141 0.84 4.53 9.69
C PHE A 141 2.20 4.71 10.39
N GLY A 142 3.05 5.62 9.89
CA GLY A 142 4.29 6.03 10.54
C GLY A 142 5.55 5.68 9.76
N SER A 143 6.70 5.70 10.44
CA SER A 143 8.00 5.44 9.81
C SER A 143 8.16 3.97 9.38
N THR A 144 8.87 3.75 8.28
CA THR A 144 9.19 2.41 7.77
C THR A 144 9.89 1.57 8.84
N ALA A 145 9.36 0.40 9.16
CA ALA A 145 9.99 -0.54 10.10
C ALA A 145 10.87 -1.55 9.37
N LYS A 146 10.41 -2.05 8.23
CA LYS A 146 11.15 -2.99 7.37
C LYS A 146 11.16 -2.52 5.93
N PHE A 147 12.20 -2.87 5.19
CA PHE A 147 12.27 -2.66 3.75
C PHE A 147 12.84 -3.89 3.04
N VAL A 148 12.42 -4.10 1.80
CA VAL A 148 12.94 -5.12 0.88
C VAL A 148 13.44 -4.37 -0.34
N ARG A 149 14.75 -4.45 -0.62
CA ARG A 149 15.28 -3.88 -1.85
C ARG A 149 14.95 -4.80 -3.02
N LEU A 150 14.21 -4.28 -3.99
CA LEU A 150 13.78 -4.99 -5.18
C LEU A 150 14.81 -4.80 -6.30
N ASP A 151 15.06 -5.89 -7.02
CA ASP A 151 16.05 -5.93 -8.08
C ASP A 151 15.41 -5.58 -9.42
N ARG A 152 15.87 -4.50 -10.04
CA ARG A 152 15.31 -4.01 -11.30
C ARG A 152 15.52 -4.97 -12.45
N GLU A 153 16.56 -5.80 -12.39
CA GLU A 153 16.83 -6.79 -13.44
C GLU A 153 15.75 -7.88 -13.47
N LYS A 154 14.98 -8.02 -12.39
CA LYS A 154 13.83 -8.93 -12.33
C LYS A 154 12.56 -8.31 -12.90
N CYS A 155 12.56 -7.02 -13.25
CA CYS A 155 11.44 -6.40 -13.97
C CYS A 155 11.57 -6.67 -15.46
N CYS A 156 10.45 -6.91 -16.14
CA CYS A 156 10.39 -6.83 -17.58
C CYS A 156 9.84 -5.46 -17.98
N PHE A 157 10.59 -4.73 -18.79
CA PHE A 157 10.10 -3.53 -19.46
C PHE A 157 10.34 -3.67 -20.96
N PRO A 158 9.33 -3.39 -21.80
CA PRO A 158 9.45 -3.49 -23.25
C PRO A 158 10.54 -2.54 -23.76
N HIS A 159 11.45 -3.06 -24.58
CA HIS A 159 12.38 -2.24 -25.33
C HIS A 159 11.71 -1.74 -26.61
N PRO A 160 11.84 -0.45 -27.00
CA PRO A 160 11.20 0.10 -28.19
C PRO A 160 11.49 -0.65 -29.50
N ARG A 161 12.61 -1.36 -29.57
CA ARG A 161 13.03 -2.14 -30.75
C ARG A 161 12.86 -3.65 -30.64
N HIS A 162 12.91 -4.20 -29.42
CA HIS A 162 12.99 -5.66 -29.22
C HIS A 162 11.78 -6.21 -28.46
N GLY A 163 10.84 -5.36 -28.06
CA GLY A 163 9.68 -5.78 -27.28
C GLY A 163 10.07 -6.27 -25.88
N HIS A 164 9.31 -7.21 -25.35
CA HIS A 164 9.54 -7.79 -24.02
C HIS A 164 10.64 -8.84 -24.03
N THR A 165 11.31 -9.00 -22.90
CA THR A 165 12.31 -10.05 -22.66
C THR A 165 11.80 -11.20 -21.79
N CYS A 166 10.55 -11.12 -21.30
CA CYS A 166 9.95 -12.16 -20.46
C CYS A 166 9.18 -13.20 -21.28
N GLU A 167 9.14 -14.43 -20.77
CA GLU A 167 8.37 -15.54 -21.38
C GLU A 167 6.86 -15.27 -21.40
N ILE A 168 6.37 -14.42 -20.49
CA ILE A 168 4.97 -14.05 -20.35
C ILE A 168 4.61 -12.74 -21.07
N ALA A 169 5.37 -12.34 -22.10
CA ALA A 169 5.24 -11.07 -22.81
C ALA A 169 3.79 -10.72 -23.22
N GLU A 170 3.06 -11.68 -23.78
CA GLU A 170 1.68 -11.50 -24.22
C GLU A 170 0.74 -11.20 -23.04
N LYS A 171 0.79 -12.03 -21.99
CA LYS A 171 0.00 -11.83 -20.76
C LYS A 171 0.35 -10.51 -20.08
N HIS A 172 1.64 -10.18 -20.03
CA HIS A 172 2.12 -8.91 -19.47
C HIS A 172 1.61 -7.70 -20.24
N THR A 173 1.57 -7.79 -21.57
CA THR A 173 0.98 -6.76 -22.45
C THR A 173 -0.49 -6.55 -22.12
N ILE A 174 -1.27 -7.64 -22.06
CA ILE A 174 -2.70 -7.62 -21.77
C ILE A 174 -2.98 -7.09 -20.35
N ALA A 175 -2.15 -7.44 -19.37
CA ALA A 175 -2.29 -7.02 -17.97
C ALA A 175 -1.93 -5.54 -17.71
N GLY A 176 -1.66 -4.75 -18.77
CA GLY A 176 -1.37 -3.33 -18.65
C GLY A 176 0.08 -3.04 -18.28
N MET A 177 1.01 -3.64 -19.04
CA MET A 177 2.45 -3.41 -19.03
C MET A 177 2.84 -1.94 -18.81
N ALA A 178 3.97 -1.74 -18.12
CA ALA A 178 4.63 -0.46 -17.95
C ALA A 178 5.94 -0.39 -18.75
N TYR A 179 6.43 0.82 -19.03
CA TYR A 179 7.67 1.09 -19.76
C TYR A 179 8.89 1.32 -18.86
N SER A 180 8.66 1.54 -17.57
CA SER A 180 9.69 1.72 -16.53
C SER A 180 9.11 1.45 -15.15
N TRP A 181 9.97 1.41 -14.14
CA TRP A 181 9.57 1.26 -12.73
C TRP A 181 8.60 2.36 -12.30
N ASP A 182 8.99 3.61 -12.52
CA ASP A 182 8.17 4.77 -12.13
C ASP A 182 6.88 4.87 -12.96
N ASP A 183 6.90 4.45 -14.24
CA ASP A 183 5.68 4.34 -15.05
C ASP A 183 4.72 3.27 -14.49
N ALA A 184 5.24 2.14 -14.01
CA ALA A 184 4.43 1.11 -13.38
C ALA A 184 3.74 1.63 -12.12
N VAL A 185 4.50 2.29 -11.24
CA VAL A 185 3.98 2.92 -10.02
C VAL A 185 2.95 4.00 -10.38
N SER A 186 3.25 4.86 -11.35
CA SER A 186 2.34 5.94 -11.78
C SER A 186 1.01 5.40 -12.32
N ARG A 187 1.03 4.33 -13.11
CA ARG A 187 -0.18 3.68 -13.63
C ARG A 187 -0.99 3.04 -12.52
N SER A 188 -0.33 2.39 -11.57
CA SER A 188 -1.02 1.85 -10.38
C SER A 188 -1.63 2.96 -9.53
N VAL A 189 -0.98 4.11 -9.39
CA VAL A 189 -1.56 5.31 -8.74
C VAL A 189 -2.82 5.80 -9.45
N GLN A 190 -2.84 5.83 -10.78
CA GLN A 190 -4.04 6.21 -11.54
C GLN A 190 -5.22 5.26 -11.32
N VAL A 191 -4.95 3.96 -11.20
CA VAL A 191 -5.98 2.94 -10.97
C VAL A 191 -6.48 2.99 -9.54
N PHE A 192 -5.57 2.88 -8.56
CA PHE A 192 -5.93 2.83 -7.14
C PHE A 192 -6.38 4.17 -6.59
N GLY A 193 -5.99 5.28 -7.22
CA GLY A 193 -6.50 6.59 -6.87
C GLY A 193 -8.02 6.71 -7.00
N LYS A 194 -8.67 5.88 -7.82
CA LYS A 194 -10.13 5.87 -8.00
C LYS A 194 -10.83 4.71 -7.29
N LYS A 195 -10.10 3.92 -6.49
CA LYS A 195 -10.63 2.72 -5.82
C LYS A 195 -10.95 3.06 -4.37
N SER A 196 -12.09 2.59 -3.88
CA SER A 196 -12.40 2.66 -2.45
C SER A 196 -11.55 1.65 -1.68
N TYR A 197 -10.97 2.10 -0.57
CA TYR A 197 -10.17 1.24 0.29
C TYR A 197 -11.05 0.29 1.11
N ASN A 198 -10.69 -0.99 1.09
CA ASN A 198 -11.25 -2.01 1.95
C ASN A 198 -10.11 -2.85 2.54
N PHE A 199 -10.05 -2.92 3.87
CA PHE A 199 -9.00 -3.62 4.58
C PHE A 199 -8.82 -5.08 4.14
N PHE A 200 -9.89 -5.78 3.76
CA PHE A 200 -9.85 -7.21 3.43
C PHE A 200 -9.68 -7.50 1.94
N THR A 201 -10.14 -6.61 1.07
CA THR A 201 -10.26 -6.91 -0.38
C THR A 201 -9.60 -5.88 -1.29
N CYS A 202 -9.44 -4.63 -0.86
CA CYS A 202 -8.76 -3.60 -1.66
C CYS A 202 -7.92 -2.69 -0.78
N ASN A 203 -6.69 -3.10 -0.54
CA ASN A 203 -5.81 -2.43 0.41
C ASN A 203 -4.42 -2.16 -0.19
N CYS A 204 -3.50 -1.73 0.67
CA CYS A 204 -2.12 -1.42 0.30
C CYS A 204 -1.37 -2.59 -0.35
N HIS A 205 -1.65 -3.84 0.04
CA HIS A 205 -1.04 -5.01 -0.58
C HIS A 205 -1.55 -5.23 -2.01
N SER A 206 -2.85 -5.01 -2.26
CA SER A 206 -3.40 -5.03 -3.62
C SER A 206 -2.76 -3.95 -4.49
N PHE A 207 -2.55 -2.75 -3.96
CA PHE A 207 -1.84 -1.66 -4.66
C PHE A 207 -0.40 -2.06 -5.04
N VAL A 208 0.37 -2.58 -4.09
CA VAL A 208 1.75 -3.03 -4.33
C VAL A 208 1.77 -4.22 -5.29
N ALA A 209 0.87 -5.18 -5.15
CA ALA A 209 0.73 -6.33 -6.06
C ALA A 209 0.45 -5.86 -7.51
N ASN A 210 -0.45 -4.88 -7.68
CA ASN A 210 -0.72 -4.28 -8.99
C ASN A 210 0.53 -3.64 -9.59
N CYS A 211 1.32 -2.90 -8.79
CA CYS A 211 2.61 -2.36 -9.24
C CYS A 211 3.54 -3.49 -9.72
N MET A 212 3.67 -4.56 -8.93
CA MET A 212 4.56 -5.70 -9.26
C MET A 212 4.13 -6.43 -10.52
N ASN A 213 2.82 -6.59 -10.73
CA ASN A 213 2.26 -7.20 -11.94
C ASN A 213 2.52 -6.37 -13.20
N ARG A 214 2.41 -5.04 -13.12
CA ARG A 214 2.73 -4.14 -14.23
C ARG A 214 4.20 -4.16 -14.63
N MET A 215 5.08 -4.50 -13.70
CA MET A 215 6.52 -4.68 -13.94
C MET A 215 6.90 -6.12 -14.34
N ALA A 216 5.93 -7.05 -14.36
CA ALA A 216 6.17 -8.49 -14.44
C ALA A 216 7.33 -8.95 -13.53
N TYR A 217 7.36 -8.44 -12.30
CA TYR A 217 8.51 -8.62 -11.41
C TYR A 217 8.74 -10.11 -11.12
N GLY A 218 9.97 -10.57 -11.31
CA GLY A 218 10.32 -12.00 -11.17
C GLY A 218 9.69 -12.88 -12.24
N GLY A 219 9.31 -12.33 -13.40
CA GLY A 219 8.69 -13.09 -14.49
C GLY A 219 7.23 -13.48 -14.24
N SER A 220 6.54 -12.84 -13.30
CA SER A 220 5.14 -13.12 -12.95
C SER A 220 4.27 -11.87 -13.06
N THR A 221 3.04 -12.04 -13.56
CA THR A 221 1.97 -11.03 -13.57
C THR A 221 0.82 -11.37 -12.61
N ASN A 222 1.04 -12.32 -11.70
CA ASN A 222 0.02 -12.84 -10.77
C ASN A 222 0.38 -12.61 -9.30
N TRP A 223 1.21 -11.60 -9.01
CA TRP A 223 1.42 -11.13 -7.65
C TRP A 223 0.09 -10.80 -7.01
N ASN A 224 -0.09 -11.28 -5.78
CA ASN A 224 -1.27 -11.06 -4.99
C ASN A 224 -0.91 -10.56 -3.58
N LEU A 225 -1.93 -10.35 -2.76
CA LEU A 225 -1.81 -9.83 -1.40
C LEU A 225 -0.88 -10.68 -0.52
N VAL A 226 -1.00 -12.00 -0.62
CA VAL A 226 -0.22 -12.97 0.17
C VAL A 226 1.25 -12.96 -0.26
N ASP A 227 1.52 -12.88 -1.57
CA ASP A 227 2.90 -12.79 -2.07
C ASP A 227 3.61 -11.54 -1.56
N VAL A 228 2.92 -10.40 -1.61
CA VAL A 228 3.44 -9.11 -1.10
C VAL A 228 3.68 -9.17 0.41
N LEU A 229 2.74 -9.76 1.16
CA LEU A 229 2.89 -9.97 2.60
C LEU A 229 4.11 -10.84 2.90
N LEU A 230 4.26 -11.98 2.23
CA LEU A 230 5.38 -12.89 2.43
C LEU A 230 6.71 -12.23 2.05
N MET A 231 6.73 -11.43 0.98
CA MET A 231 7.90 -10.66 0.56
C MET A 231 8.35 -9.70 1.65
N ALA A 232 7.43 -8.90 2.21
CA ALA A 232 7.71 -7.94 3.26
C ALA A 232 8.18 -8.61 4.57
N LEU A 233 7.58 -9.74 4.93
CA LEU A 233 7.87 -10.41 6.20
C LEU A 233 9.13 -11.26 6.14
N VAL A 234 9.34 -12.05 5.09
CA VAL A 234 10.44 -13.00 5.02
C VAL A 234 11.72 -12.35 4.49
N LYS A 235 11.61 -11.49 3.47
CA LYS A 235 12.79 -10.83 2.87
C LYS A 235 13.05 -9.43 3.40
N GLY A 236 12.18 -8.92 4.27
CA GLY A 236 12.32 -7.57 4.80
C GLY A 236 13.40 -7.49 5.86
N GLU A 237 14.27 -6.51 5.74
CA GLU A 237 15.28 -6.14 6.72
C GLU A 237 14.76 -4.99 7.58
N PHE A 238 15.01 -5.04 8.88
CA PHE A 238 14.63 -3.94 9.78
C PHE A 238 15.50 -2.72 9.52
N VAL A 239 14.87 -1.55 9.44
CA VAL A 239 15.57 -0.26 9.27
C VAL A 239 16.50 0.02 10.45
N ASN A 240 16.01 -0.25 11.66
CA ASN A 240 16.75 -0.07 12.90
C ASN A 240 16.17 -0.98 14.00
N PHE A 241 16.87 -1.08 15.13
CA PHE A 241 16.43 -1.88 16.27
C PHE A 241 15.13 -1.35 16.89
N GLU A 242 14.90 -0.03 16.87
CA GLU A 242 13.65 0.57 17.35
C GLU A 242 12.43 0.07 16.58
N GLY A 243 12.54 -0.04 15.24
CA GLY A 243 11.50 -0.60 14.38
C GLY A 243 11.18 -2.05 14.72
N PHE A 244 12.20 -2.83 15.07
CA PHE A 244 12.03 -4.21 15.57
C PHE A 244 11.26 -4.23 16.90
N LEU A 245 11.65 -3.40 17.87
CA LEU A 245 10.98 -3.34 19.17
C LEU A 245 9.53 -2.90 19.03
N ARG A 246 9.25 -1.87 18.23
CA ARG A 246 7.90 -1.38 17.98
C ARG A 246 7.01 -2.42 17.31
N ALA A 247 7.58 -3.31 16.48
CA ALA A 247 6.84 -4.37 15.81
C ALA A 247 6.46 -5.53 16.75
N TYR A 248 7.32 -5.89 17.71
CA TYR A 248 7.15 -7.13 18.48
C TYR A 248 6.90 -6.95 19.98
N ILE A 249 7.42 -5.90 20.62
CA ILE A 249 7.23 -5.72 22.07
C ILE A 249 5.75 -5.65 22.46
N PRO A 250 4.90 -4.82 21.81
CA PRO A 250 3.50 -4.75 22.21
C PRO A 250 2.79 -6.10 22.12
N PHE A 251 3.09 -6.89 21.08
CA PHE A 251 2.57 -8.24 20.92
C PHE A 251 3.01 -9.15 22.06
N LEU A 252 4.30 -9.18 22.39
CA LEU A 252 4.81 -10.00 23.48
C LEU A 252 4.17 -9.61 24.82
N VAL A 253 3.97 -8.31 25.07
CA VAL A 253 3.30 -7.84 26.30
C VAL A 253 1.86 -8.35 26.37
N ILE A 254 1.08 -8.22 25.29
CA ILE A 254 -0.31 -8.72 25.25
C ILE A 254 -0.35 -10.24 25.42
N MET A 255 0.53 -10.98 24.77
CA MET A 255 0.59 -12.44 24.92
C MET A 255 0.88 -12.86 26.37
N ASN A 256 1.79 -12.17 27.05
CA ASN A 256 2.12 -12.44 28.46
C ASN A 256 0.96 -12.06 29.40
N ILE A 257 0.29 -10.92 29.18
CA ILE A 257 -0.89 -10.52 29.96
C ILE A 257 -2.05 -11.52 29.75
N GLY A 258 -2.30 -11.93 28.50
CA GLY A 258 -3.32 -12.92 28.17
C GLY A 258 -3.04 -14.27 28.83
N LEU A 259 -1.79 -14.73 28.79
CA LEU A 259 -1.36 -15.93 29.51
C LEU A 259 -1.57 -15.79 31.03
N TYR A 260 -1.22 -14.64 31.61
CA TYR A 260 -1.35 -14.41 33.05
C TYR A 260 -2.81 -14.42 33.51
N ILE A 261 -3.71 -13.81 32.75
CA ILE A 261 -5.13 -13.67 33.12
C ILE A 261 -5.94 -14.93 32.80
N ALA A 262 -5.75 -15.52 31.62
CA ALA A 262 -6.62 -16.55 31.07
C ALA A 262 -5.89 -17.88 30.76
N GLY A 263 -4.60 -17.99 31.07
CA GLY A 263 -3.81 -19.21 30.90
C GLY A 263 -3.73 -19.67 29.43
N TRP A 264 -3.67 -20.98 29.24
CA TRP A 264 -3.58 -21.59 27.90
C TRP A 264 -4.84 -21.39 27.04
N ALA A 265 -6.00 -21.16 27.66
CA ALA A 265 -7.24 -20.91 26.92
C ALA A 265 -7.10 -19.69 26.00
N PHE A 266 -6.41 -18.64 26.45
CA PHE A 266 -6.12 -17.45 25.64
C PHE A 266 -5.42 -17.80 24.32
N PHE A 267 -4.42 -18.68 24.36
CA PHE A 267 -3.68 -19.07 23.15
C PHE A 267 -4.51 -19.87 22.16
N PHE A 268 -5.45 -20.71 22.64
CA PHE A 268 -6.37 -21.41 21.73
C PHE A 268 -7.31 -20.44 21.02
N PHE A 269 -7.88 -19.46 21.74
CA PHE A 269 -8.70 -18.42 21.12
C PHE A 269 -7.90 -17.55 20.16
N TRP A 270 -6.70 -17.12 20.56
CA TRP A 270 -5.81 -16.33 19.71
C TRP A 270 -5.40 -17.10 18.45
N ALA A 271 -5.00 -18.36 18.57
CA ALA A 271 -4.61 -19.20 17.44
C ALA A 271 -5.78 -19.44 16.50
N GLY A 272 -6.99 -19.66 17.04
CA GLY A 272 -8.21 -19.76 16.24
C GLY A 272 -8.50 -18.47 15.47
N PHE A 273 -8.41 -17.31 16.13
CA PHE A 273 -8.58 -16.01 15.49
C PHE A 273 -7.53 -15.77 14.39
N ALA A 274 -6.24 -16.01 14.69
CA ALA A 274 -5.15 -15.86 13.73
C ALA A 274 -5.31 -16.80 12.52
N ALA A 275 -5.72 -18.05 12.75
CA ALA A 275 -5.96 -19.03 11.71
C ALA A 275 -7.15 -18.65 10.81
N LEU A 276 -8.25 -18.16 11.40
CA LEU A 276 -9.40 -17.65 10.63
C LEU A 276 -9.02 -16.42 9.80
N LEU A 277 -8.25 -15.50 10.37
CA LEU A 277 -7.79 -14.29 9.68
C LEU A 277 -6.87 -14.64 8.50
N LEU A 278 -5.84 -15.46 8.73
CA LEU A 278 -4.95 -15.95 7.67
C LEU A 278 -5.72 -16.76 6.63
N GLY A 279 -6.62 -17.64 7.08
CA GLY A 279 -7.48 -18.46 6.24
C GLY A 279 -8.37 -17.62 5.33
N TRP A 280 -8.95 -16.54 5.84
CA TRP A 280 -9.72 -15.60 5.03
C TRP A 280 -8.87 -14.97 3.91
N PHE A 281 -7.68 -14.47 4.25
CA PHE A 281 -6.82 -13.83 3.24
C PHE A 281 -6.29 -14.82 2.21
N THR A 282 -5.90 -16.03 2.60
CA THR A 282 -5.44 -17.05 1.66
C THR A 282 -6.60 -17.58 0.81
N TYR A 283 -7.69 -18.01 1.45
CA TYR A 283 -8.86 -18.52 0.75
C TYR A 283 -9.45 -17.45 -0.17
N GLY A 284 -9.68 -16.24 0.33
CA GLY A 284 -10.22 -15.15 -0.47
C GLY A 284 -9.33 -14.82 -1.67
N THR A 285 -8.01 -14.79 -1.47
CA THR A 285 -7.06 -14.55 -2.57
C THR A 285 -7.11 -15.64 -3.63
N TYR A 286 -7.14 -16.93 -3.26
CA TYR A 286 -7.08 -18.00 -4.26
C TYR A 286 -8.44 -18.45 -4.80
N ALA A 287 -9.53 -18.29 -4.03
CA ALA A 287 -10.88 -18.65 -4.44
C ALA A 287 -11.56 -17.57 -5.28
N PHE A 288 -11.26 -16.29 -5.07
CA PHE A 288 -11.85 -15.18 -5.81
C PHE A 288 -10.92 -14.57 -6.87
N GLY A 289 -9.89 -15.32 -7.30
CA GLY A 289 -9.06 -14.96 -8.47
C GLY A 289 -7.99 -13.90 -8.21
N GLY A 290 -7.57 -13.73 -6.95
CA GLY A 290 -6.63 -12.73 -6.50
C GLY A 290 -7.31 -11.37 -6.50
N TYR A 291 -7.36 -10.70 -5.35
CA TYR A 291 -7.84 -9.31 -5.23
C TYR A 291 -6.94 -8.28 -5.96
N ILE A 292 -6.51 -8.60 -7.18
CA ILE A 292 -5.57 -7.88 -8.03
C ILE A 292 -6.26 -6.65 -8.62
N ASP A 293 -7.58 -6.72 -8.84
CA ASP A 293 -8.33 -5.66 -9.49
C ASP A 293 -9.16 -4.77 -8.58
N CYS A 294 -9.40 -5.18 -7.32
CA CYS A 294 -10.40 -4.53 -6.47
C CYS A 294 -11.70 -4.27 -7.25
#